data_AF-A0A0A8Z2K0-F1
#
_entry.id   AF-A0A0A8Z2K0-F1
#
_cell.length_a   1.000
_cell.length_b   1.000
_cell.length_c   1.000
_cell.angle_alpha   90.00
_cell.angle_beta   90.00
_cell.angle_gamma   90.00
#
_symmetry.space_group_name_H-M   'P 1'
#
loop_
_entity.id
_entity.type
_entity.pdbx_description
1 polymer ?
#
loop_
_entity_poly.entity_id
_entity_poly.type
_entity_poly.pdbx_seq_one_letter_code
_entity_poly.pdbx_strand_id
1 'polypeptide(L)' 'MQAPAKDPTVPVVASAADLEEADGVLFGFPTRYGAPAAQMKAFFDSTGSLWKEQRLTGKPAGFFVNTGT' A
#
# COMPACT_ATOMS: atom_id res chain seq x y z
N MET A 1 -5.31 21.26 -4.06
CA MET A 1 -4.60 20.11 -4.65
C MET A 1 -5.19 19.82 -6.01
N GLN A 2 -4.47 20.10 -7.10
CA GLN A 2 -4.82 19.61 -8.44
C GLN A 2 -3.94 18.39 -8.70
N ALA A 3 -4.43 17.21 -8.35
CA ALA A 3 -3.82 15.99 -8.85
C ALA A 3 -4.23 15.84 -10.33
N PRO A 4 -3.29 15.54 -11.25
CA PRO A 4 -3.65 15.20 -12.61
C PRO A 4 -4.59 13.98 -12.64
N ALA A 5 -5.39 13.86 -13.69
CA ALA A 5 -6.27 12.72 -13.87
C ALA A 5 -5.47 11.40 -13.85
N LYS A 6 -6.04 10.35 -13.26
CA LYS A 6 -5.40 9.04 -13.20
C LYS A 6 -5.13 8.54 -14.62
N ASP A 7 -3.88 8.22 -14.91
CA ASP A 7 -3.49 7.58 -16.16
C ASP A 7 -4.07 6.16 -16.23
N PRO A 8 -4.88 5.83 -17.26
CA PRO A 8 -5.49 4.51 -17.40
C PRO A 8 -4.49 3.41 -17.77
N THR A 9 -3.27 3.75 -18.19
CA THR A 9 -2.22 2.77 -18.53
C THR A 9 -1.52 2.19 -17.30
N VAL A 10 -1.66 2.85 -16.13
CA VAL A 10 -1.07 2.36 -14.89
C VAL A 10 -1.92 1.21 -14.32
N PRO A 11 -1.35 0.01 -14.14
CA PRO A 11 -2.09 -1.14 -13.67
C PRO A 11 -2.63 -0.90 -12.25
N VAL A 12 -3.83 -1.39 -12.00
CA VAL A 12 -4.46 -1.33 -10.68
C VAL A 12 -4.02 -2.55 -9.88
N VAL A 13 -3.41 -2.31 -8.73
CA VAL A 13 -3.17 -3.36 -7.73
C VAL A 13 -4.53 -3.78 -7.19
N ALA A 14 -4.96 -4.99 -7.57
CA ALA A 14 -6.28 -5.51 -7.26
C ALA A 14 -6.28 -6.30 -5.94
N SER A 15 -5.14 -6.88 -5.58
CA SER A 15 -5.03 -7.75 -4.42
C SER A 15 -3.71 -7.57 -3.66
N ALA A 16 -3.67 -8.08 -2.42
CA ALA A 16 -2.44 -8.17 -1.66
C ALA A 16 -1.40 -9.10 -2.32
N ALA A 17 -1.83 -10.13 -3.07
CA ALA A 17 -0.92 -11.08 -3.70
C ALA A 17 -0.01 -10.42 -4.74
N ASP A 18 -0.51 -9.38 -5.41
CA ASP A 18 0.22 -8.60 -6.40
C ASP A 18 1.49 -7.93 -5.81
N LEU A 19 1.57 -7.79 -4.48
CA LEU A 19 2.76 -7.27 -3.79
C LEU A 19 4.00 -8.17 -3.96
N GLU A 20 3.80 -9.45 -4.22
CA GLU A 20 4.90 -10.39 -4.41
C GLU A 20 5.64 -10.15 -5.73
N GLU A 21 4.92 -9.76 -6.77
CA GLU A 21 5.48 -9.52 -8.09
C GLU A 21 6.35 -8.24 -8.11
N ALA A 22 6.14 -7.34 -7.15
CA ALA A 22 6.87 -6.09 -7.05
C ALA A 22 8.27 -6.29 -6.45
N ASP A 23 9.30 -5.69 -7.05
CA ASP A 23 10.65 -5.65 -6.46
C ASP A 23 10.74 -4.78 -5.21
N GLY A 24 9.81 -3.82 -5.05
CA GLY A 24 9.70 -2.94 -3.91
C GLY A 24 8.35 -2.23 -3.92
N VAL A 25 7.93 -1.73 -2.76
CA VAL A 25 6.57 -1.19 -2.58
C VAL A 25 6.61 0.22 -1.99
N LEU A 26 5.78 1.13 -2.51
CA LEU A 26 5.54 2.43 -1.92
C LEU A 26 4.08 2.57 -1.49
N PHE A 27 3.83 2.75 -0.20
CA PHE A 27 2.49 2.90 0.35
C PHE A 27 2.16 4.38 0.59
N GLY A 28 1.06 4.83 -0.02
CA GLY A 28 0.52 6.17 0.13
C GLY A 28 -0.84 6.16 0.80
N PHE A 29 -0.99 6.80 1.96
CA PHE A 29 -2.29 6.90 2.63
C PHE A 29 -2.41 8.12 3.56
N PRO A 30 -3.62 8.62 3.79
CA PRO A 30 -3.84 9.68 4.77
C PRO A 30 -3.65 9.15 6.21
N THR A 31 -3.09 9.98 7.08
CA THR A 31 -3.04 9.69 8.52
C THR A 31 -4.40 9.92 9.16
N ARG A 32 -4.79 9.01 10.04
CA ARG A 32 -5.95 9.14 10.92
C ARG A 32 -5.46 9.05 12.36
N TYR A 33 -5.36 10.20 13.03
CA TYR A 33 -4.84 10.31 14.42
C TYR A 33 -3.49 9.62 14.65
N GLY A 34 -2.55 9.79 13.72
CA GLY A 34 -1.22 9.16 13.80
C GLY A 34 -1.18 7.69 13.37
N ALA A 35 -2.31 7.09 13.00
CA ALA A 35 -2.40 5.73 12.45
C ALA A 35 -2.75 5.74 10.96
N PRO A 36 -2.55 4.63 10.23
CA PRO A 36 -3.07 4.47 8.87
C PRO A 36 -4.60 4.55 8.83
N ALA A 37 -5.15 5.00 7.70
CA ALA A 37 -6.59 4.94 7.45
C ALA A 37 -7.13 3.49 7.53
N ALA A 38 -8.41 3.35 7.87
CA ALA A 38 -9.05 2.04 8.06
C ALA A 38 -8.92 1.13 6.83
N GLN A 39 -9.03 1.70 5.63
CA GLN A 39 -8.85 0.97 4.36
C GLN A 39 -7.43 0.41 4.23
N MET A 40 -6.42 1.16 4.64
CA MET A 40 -5.03 0.70 4.61
C MET A 40 -4.79 -0.38 5.67
N LYS A 41 -5.40 -0.25 6.86
CA LYS A 41 -5.33 -1.31 7.89
C LYS A 41 -5.97 -2.61 7.39
N ALA A 42 -7.17 -2.54 6.82
CA ALA A 42 -7.84 -3.71 6.24
C ALA A 42 -7.02 -4.36 5.11
N PHE A 43 -6.36 -3.55 4.29
CA PHE A 43 -5.44 -4.07 3.27
C PHE A 43 -4.28 -4.84 3.90
N PHE A 44 -3.59 -4.29 4.90
CA PHE A 44 -2.52 -5.02 5.59
C PHE A 44 -3.01 -6.28 6.30
N ASP A 45 -4.20 -6.25 6.91
CA ASP A 45 -4.78 -7.41 7.56
C ASP A 45 -5.06 -8.55 6.56
N SER A 46 -5.32 -8.21 5.27
CA SER A 46 -5.48 -9.20 4.20
C SER A 46 -4.17 -9.88 3.76
N THR A 47 -3.00 -9.38 4.17
CA THR A 47 -1.67 -9.92 3.78
C THR A 47 -1.24 -11.13 4.62
N GLY A 48 -2.10 -11.68 5.48
CA GLY A 48 -1.75 -12.75 6.43
C GLY A 48 -1.11 -13.99 5.80
N SER A 49 -1.60 -14.43 4.62
CA SER A 49 -1.01 -15.57 3.89
C SER A 49 0.41 -15.29 3.41
N LEU A 50 0.66 -14.08 2.88
CA LEU A 50 1.98 -13.66 2.41
C LEU A 50 2.98 -13.53 3.56
N TRP A 51 2.51 -13.04 4.71
CA TRP A 51 3.32 -12.98 5.92
C TRP A 51 3.69 -14.39 6.41
N LYS A 52 2.73 -15.32 6.45
CA LYS A 52 2.97 -16.71 6.86
C LYS A 52 4.02 -17.40 5.99
N GLU A 53 3.99 -17.12 4.69
CA GLU A 53 4.92 -17.68 3.70
C GLU A 53 6.21 -16.86 3.56
N GLN A 54 6.36 -15.75 4.30
CA GLN A 54 7.52 -14.85 4.25
C GLN A 54 7.82 -14.30 2.84
N ARG A 55 6.79 -14.16 1.99
CA ARG A 55 6.93 -13.80 0.56
C ARG A 55 7.31 -12.34 0.32
N LEU A 56 7.11 -11.49 1.32
CA LEU A 56 7.50 -10.08 1.27
C LEU A 56 8.85 -9.82 1.96
N THR A 57 9.51 -10.84 2.50
CA THR A 57 10.78 -10.68 3.21
C THR A 57 11.89 -10.24 2.25
N GLY A 58 12.63 -9.20 2.64
CA GLY A 58 13.72 -8.64 1.85
C GLY A 58 13.31 -7.61 0.80
N LYS A 59 12.00 -7.43 0.54
CA LYS A 59 11.53 -6.39 -0.38
C LYS A 59 11.55 -5.02 0.31
N PRO A 60 12.18 -3.98 -0.28
CA PRO A 60 12.14 -2.63 0.27
C PRO A 60 10.71 -2.07 0.25
N ALA A 61 10.31 -1.42 1.34
CA ALA A 61 9.04 -0.74 1.48
C ALA A 61 9.24 0.72 1.90
N GLY A 62 8.63 1.65 1.18
CA GLY A 62 8.59 3.06 1.53
C GLY A 62 7.17 3.52 1.84
N PHE A 63 7.06 4.59 2.61
CA PHE A 63 5.79 5.14 3.06
C PHE A 63 5.77 6.64 2.84
N PHE A 64 4.68 7.14 2.28
CA PHE A 64 4.39 8.57 2.25
C PHE A 64 2.98 8.78 2.79
N VAL A 65 2.85 9.77 3.66
CA VAL A 65 1.60 10.06 4.34
C VAL A 65 1.23 11.52 4.15
N ASN A 66 -0.07 11.80 4.14
CA ASN A 66 -0.57 13.15 4.30
C ASN A 66 -1.27 13.29 5.64
N THR A 67 -1.18 14.46 6.25
CA THR A 67 -1.93 14.81 7.46
C THR A 67 -2.78 16.02 7.15
N GLY A 68 -3.96 16.10 7.75
CA GLY A 68 -4.67 17.38 7.87
C GLY A 68 -3.93 18.29 8.85
N THR A 69 -4.23 19.60 8.78
CA THR A 69 -4.03 20.50 9.93
C THR A 69 -5.13 20.26 10.95
#